data_AF-A0A8T2HYI5-F1
#
_entry.id   AF-A0A8T2HYI5-F1
#
_cell.length_a   1.000
_cell.length_b   1.000
_cell.length_c   1.000
_cell.angle_alpha   90.00
_cell.angle_beta   90.00
_cell.angle_gamma   90.00
#
_symmetry.space_group_name_H-M   'P 1'
#
loop_
_entity.id
_entity.type
_entity.pdbx_description
1 polymer ?
#
loop_
_entity_poly.entity_id
_entity_poly.type
_entity_poly.pdbx_seq_one_letter_code
_entity_poly.pdbx_strand_id
1 'polypeptide(L)'
;MAGNIRRTEAKAFFANERTFLHWMNMAVTTGSISAALLGVSGHAHRHWGSDFSSHAIAVRILALVMMAISIGMASYGAYNFKKRGDMLVQKLDGPYDSRVLPVVLTIVLMTFLTVVWIGAIISYREPEKNP
;
A
#
# COMPACT_ATOMS: atom_id res chain seq x y z
N MET A 1 23.05 6.62 35.04
CA MET A 1 22.45 5.32 35.42
C MET A 1 22.07 4.59 34.14
N ALA A 2 22.96 3.75 33.61
CA ALA A 2 22.67 2.96 32.42
C ALA A 2 21.67 1.87 32.82
N GLY A 3 20.41 2.07 32.45
CA GLY A 3 19.33 1.13 32.72
C GLY A 3 19.65 -0.21 32.06
N ASN A 4 19.82 -1.23 32.89
CA ASN A 4 20.05 -2.60 32.46
C ASN A 4 18.82 -3.05 31.66
N ILE A 5 18.88 -3.02 30.32
CA ILE A 5 17.78 -3.42 29.43
C ILE A 5 17.44 -4.86 29.78
N ARG A 6 16.26 -5.10 30.37
CA ARG A 6 15.86 -6.46 30.73
C ARG A 6 15.67 -7.23 29.42
N ARG A 7 16.16 -8.46 29.35
CA ARG A 7 16.12 -9.33 28.15
C ARG A 7 14.73 -9.42 27.50
N THR A 8 13.66 -9.19 28.27
CA THR A 8 12.26 -9.11 27.82
C THR A 8 11.96 -7.85 26.99
N GLU A 9 12.50 -6.70 27.36
CA GLU A 9 12.35 -5.41 26.64
C GLU A 9 13.06 -5.47 25.29
N ALA A 10 14.25 -6.10 25.24
CA ALA A 10 14.99 -6.32 24.00
C ALA A 10 14.25 -7.25 23.00
N LYS A 11 13.59 -8.30 23.50
CA LYS A 11 12.79 -9.21 22.66
C LYS A 11 11.58 -8.53 22.05
N ALA A 12 10.89 -7.68 22.81
CA ALA A 12 9.72 -6.96 22.32
C ALA A 12 10.09 -5.90 21.26
N PHE A 13 11.23 -5.23 21.45
CA PHE A 13 11.77 -4.29 20.46
C PHE A 13 12.11 -5.00 19.13
N PHE A 14 12.84 -6.12 19.19
CA PHE A 14 13.16 -6.93 17.99
C PHE A 14 11.91 -7.49 17.28
N ALA A 15 10.86 -7.84 18.05
CA ALA A 15 9.60 -8.28 17.48
C ALA A 15 8.87 -7.13 16.75
N ASN A 16 8.93 -5.90 17.29
CA ASN A 16 8.37 -4.71 16.66
C ASN A 16 9.11 -4.36 15.36
N GLU A 17 10.44 -4.43 15.34
CA GLU A 17 11.26 -4.21 14.15
C GLU A 17 10.94 -5.22 13.04
N ARG A 18 10.85 -6.52 13.37
CA ARG A 18 10.44 -7.56 12.40
C ARG A 18 9.09 -7.25 11.77
N THR A 19 8.14 -6.83 12.60
CA THR A 19 6.79 -6.46 12.12
C THR A 19 6.88 -5.27 11.17
N PHE A 20 7.61 -4.22 11.56
CA PHE A 20 7.84 -3.03 10.73
C PHE A 20 8.50 -3.37 9.38
N LEU A 21 9.56 -4.19 9.38
CA LEU A 21 10.23 -4.63 8.16
C LEU A 21 9.30 -5.43 7.24
N HIS A 22 8.40 -6.25 7.81
CA HIS A 22 7.40 -6.96 7.03
C HIS A 22 6.41 -6.00 6.36
N TRP A 23 5.91 -4.99 7.10
CA TRP A 23 5.03 -3.94 6.55
C TRP A 23 5.72 -3.13 5.46
N MET A 24 6.99 -2.78 5.67
CA MET A 24 7.78 -2.04 4.70
C MET A 24 8.00 -2.86 3.43
N ASN A 25 8.33 -4.14 3.54
CA ASN A 25 8.51 -5.02 2.39
C ASN A 25 7.22 -5.14 1.55
N MET A 26 6.06 -5.31 2.20
CA MET A 26 4.77 -5.34 1.51
C MET A 26 4.44 -4.01 0.81
N ALA A 27 4.70 -2.87 1.48
CA ALA A 27 4.52 -1.56 0.89
C ALA A 27 5.42 -1.38 -0.34
N VAL A 28 6.73 -1.65 -0.22
CA VAL A 28 7.70 -1.55 -1.32
C VAL A 28 7.34 -2.46 -2.50
N THR A 29 6.90 -3.69 -2.24
CA THR A 29 6.48 -4.62 -3.30
C THR A 29 5.25 -4.09 -4.04
N THR A 30 4.27 -3.54 -3.31
CA THR A 30 3.08 -2.95 -3.92
C THR A 30 3.44 -1.69 -4.73
N GLY A 31 4.31 -0.85 -4.19
CA GLY A 31 4.83 0.35 -4.85
C GLY A 31 5.64 0.03 -6.11
N SER A 32 6.43 -1.03 -6.11
CA SER A 32 7.23 -1.43 -7.28
C SER A 32 6.34 -1.94 -8.42
N ILE A 33 5.30 -2.73 -8.11
CA ILE A 33 4.28 -3.15 -9.09
C ILE A 33 3.58 -1.91 -9.68
N SER A 34 3.20 -0.95 -8.83
CA SER A 34 2.57 0.30 -9.24
C SER A 34 3.48 1.12 -10.16
N ALA A 35 4.75 1.27 -9.80
CA ALA A 35 5.74 2.00 -10.59
C ALA A 35 6.01 1.32 -11.95
N ALA A 36 6.06 -0.02 -11.99
CA ALA A 36 6.18 -0.77 -13.23
C ALA A 36 4.98 -0.54 -14.16
N LEU A 37 3.76 -0.57 -13.62
CA LEU A 37 2.53 -0.26 -14.38
C LEU A 37 2.50 1.18 -14.90
N LEU A 38 2.98 2.16 -14.12
CA LEU A 38 3.13 3.55 -14.58
C LEU A 38 4.17 3.69 -15.70
N GLY A 39 5.28 2.96 -15.59
CA GLY A 39 6.32 2.95 -16.62
C GLY A 39 5.82 2.42 -17.95
N VAL A 40 5.12 1.27 -17.94
CA VAL A 40 4.58 0.64 -19.14
C VAL A 40 3.44 1.48 -19.76
N SER A 41 2.50 1.98 -18.95
CA SER A 41 1.41 2.84 -19.45
C SER A 41 1.92 4.18 -20.00
N GLY A 42 2.95 4.76 -19.37
CA GLY A 42 3.59 5.99 -19.84
C GLY A 42 4.37 5.84 -21.14
N HIS A 43 4.97 4.66 -21.40
CA HIS A 43 5.64 4.36 -22.67
C HIS A 43 4.63 4.09 -23.79
N ALA A 44 3.54 3.38 -23.50
CA ALA A 44 2.49 3.09 -24.46
C ALA A 44 1.84 4.37 -25.03
N HIS A 45 1.53 5.34 -24.16
CA HIS A 45 0.93 6.63 -24.57
C HIS A 45 1.84 7.48 -25.48
N ARG A 46 3.16 7.32 -25.45
CA ARG A 46 4.07 8.11 -26.31
C ARG A 46 4.26 7.51 -27.71
N HIS A 47 4.04 6.19 -27.85
CA HIS A 47 4.42 5.46 -29.06
C HIS A 47 3.23 4.95 -29.88
N TRP A 48 2.04 4.83 -29.28
CA TRP A 48 0.81 4.33 -29.91
C TRP A 48 -0.22 5.44 -29.88
N GLY A 49 -0.79 5.80 -31.04
CA GLY A 49 -1.68 6.95 -31.24
C GLY A 49 -3.01 6.91 -30.48
N SER A 50 -3.91 7.83 -30.85
CA SER A 50 -5.19 8.16 -30.17
C SER A 50 -6.10 6.98 -29.83
N ASP A 51 -5.98 5.84 -30.51
CA ASP A 51 -6.90 4.70 -30.41
C ASP A 51 -6.75 3.89 -29.11
N PHE A 52 -5.63 4.05 -28.39
CA PHE A 52 -5.37 3.37 -27.11
C PHE A 52 -5.52 4.28 -25.88
N SER A 53 -5.95 5.54 -26.09
CA SER A 53 -5.85 6.61 -25.08
C SER A 53 -6.73 6.37 -23.86
N SER A 54 -7.97 5.92 -24.05
CA SER A 54 -8.95 5.71 -22.96
C SER A 54 -8.51 4.61 -21.97
N HIS A 55 -8.08 3.45 -22.48
CA HIS A 55 -7.58 2.34 -21.65
C HIS A 55 -6.24 2.67 -20.98
N ALA A 56 -5.34 3.36 -21.68
CA ALA A 56 -4.06 3.78 -21.12
C ALA A 56 -4.24 4.74 -19.94
N ILE A 57 -5.21 5.66 -20.02
CA ILE A 57 -5.53 6.60 -18.93
C ILE A 57 -6.06 5.84 -17.71
N ALA A 58 -6.94 4.86 -17.89
CA ALA A 58 -7.47 4.06 -16.78
C ALA A 58 -6.36 3.29 -16.04
N VAL A 59 -5.45 2.65 -16.77
CA VAL A 59 -4.29 1.94 -16.18
C VAL A 59 -3.33 2.91 -15.47
N ARG A 60 -3.19 4.13 -15.98
CA ARG A 60 -2.33 5.14 -15.37
C ARG A 60 -2.90 5.65 -14.05
N ILE A 61 -4.21 5.92 -14.01
CA ILE A 61 -4.92 6.30 -12.78
C ILE A 61 -4.85 5.16 -11.76
N LEU A 62 -5.08 3.92 -12.19
CA LEU A 62 -4.94 2.72 -11.36
C LEU A 62 -3.57 2.67 -10.68
N ALA A 63 -2.51 2.80 -11.47
CA ALA A 63 -1.16 2.66 -10.97
C ALA A 63 -0.76 3.85 -10.05
N LEU A 64 -1.28 5.06 -10.29
CA LEU A 64 -1.14 6.20 -9.35
C LEU A 64 -1.83 5.93 -8.00
N VAL A 65 -3.04 5.36 -8.02
CA VAL A 65 -3.77 5.03 -6.78
C VAL A 65 -3.04 3.94 -6.01
N MET A 66 -2.57 2.87 -6.66
CA MET A 66 -1.79 1.83 -5.99
C MET A 66 -0.47 2.38 -5.41
N MET A 67 0.17 3.34 -6.10
CA MET A 67 1.34 4.03 -5.59
C MET A 67 1.02 4.88 -4.34
N ALA A 68 -0.12 5.59 -4.34
CA ALA A 68 -0.58 6.34 -3.17
C ALA A 68 -0.86 5.42 -1.96
N ILE A 69 -1.48 4.25 -2.20
CA ILE A 69 -1.73 3.24 -1.18
C ILE A 69 -0.41 2.70 -0.60
N SER A 70 0.58 2.42 -1.46
CA SER A 70 1.92 2.00 -1.04
C SER A 70 2.58 3.03 -0.12
N ILE A 71 2.50 4.31 -0.46
CA ILE A 71 3.06 5.39 0.37
C ILE A 71 2.31 5.46 1.72
N GLY A 72 0.97 5.41 1.70
CA GLY A 72 0.15 5.39 2.90
C GLY A 72 0.50 4.21 3.82
N MET A 73 0.76 3.03 3.24
CA MET A 73 1.16 1.83 3.98
C MET A 73 2.54 1.99 4.63
N ALA A 74 3.51 2.54 3.91
CA ALA A 74 4.85 2.82 4.45
C ALA A 74 4.78 3.85 5.59
N SER A 75 4.04 4.94 5.41
CA SER A 75 3.85 5.98 6.43
C SER A 75 3.13 5.45 7.68
N TYR A 76 2.08 4.64 7.51
CA TYR A 76 1.35 4.06 8.64
C TYR A 76 2.16 2.99 9.37
N GLY A 77 2.97 2.20 8.66
CA GLY A 77 3.95 1.29 9.26
C GLY A 77 4.96 2.03 10.14
N ALA A 78 5.49 3.16 9.65
CA ALA A 78 6.42 4.01 10.41
C ALA A 78 5.76 4.65 11.64
N TYR A 79 4.51 5.13 11.51
CA TYR A 79 3.75 5.67 12.64
C TYR A 79 3.51 4.62 13.73
N ASN A 80 3.12 3.40 13.35
CA ASN A 80 2.92 2.31 14.31
C ASN A 80 4.22 1.87 14.98
N PHE A 81 5.34 1.85 14.24
CA PHE A 81 6.65 1.55 14.80
C PHE A 81 7.01 2.55 15.92
N LYS A 82 6.83 3.86 15.66
CA LYS A 82 7.08 4.93 16.63
C LYS A 82 6.14 4.82 17.84
N LYS A 83 4.84 4.68 17.61
CA LYS A 83 3.84 4.56 18.69
C LYS A 83 4.13 3.36 19.59
N ARG A 84 4.50 2.21 19.02
CA ARG A 84 4.87 1.01 19.80
C ARG A 84 6.19 1.17 20.54
N GLY A 85 7.18 1.83 19.93
CA GLY A 85 8.45 2.18 20.58
C GLY A 85 8.23 3.05 21.83
N ASP A 86 7.41 4.09 21.71
CA ASP A 86 7.09 5.00 22.82
C ASP A 86 6.33 4.28 23.95
N MET A 87 5.40 3.36 23.62
CA MET A 87 4.68 2.55 24.61
C MET A 87 5.58 1.53 25.34
N LEU A 88 6.57 0.96 24.65
CA LEU A 88 7.58 0.07 25.23
C LEU A 88 8.47 0.80 26.24
N VAL A 89 8.81 2.06 25.96
CA VAL A 89 9.59 2.92 26.88
C VAL A 89 8.74 3.32 28.09
N GLN A 90 7.45 3.55 27.91
CA GLN A 90 6.55 4.01 28.97
C GLN A 90 5.94 2.89 29.84
N LYS A 91 6.19 1.60 29.53
CA LYS A 91 5.69 0.42 30.28
C LYS A 91 4.17 0.40 30.49
N LEU A 92 3.41 1.01 29.59
CA LEU A 92 1.95 1.09 29.68
C LEU A 92 1.31 -0.17 29.06
N ASP A 93 0.76 -1.05 29.90
CA ASP A 93 -0.13 -2.18 29.53
C ASP A 93 -1.54 -1.66 29.14
N GLY A 94 -1.61 -0.80 28.13
CA GLY A 94 -2.87 -0.26 27.60
C GLY A 94 -3.49 -1.15 26.51
N PRO A 95 -4.82 -1.10 26.26
CA PRO A 95 -5.56 -2.03 25.42
C PRO A 95 -4.95 -2.22 24.02
N TYR A 96 -4.53 -3.46 23.74
CA TYR A 96 -3.80 -3.91 22.55
C TYR A 96 -4.67 -4.09 21.29
N ASP A 97 -5.70 -3.28 21.10
CA ASP A 97 -6.53 -3.40 19.90
C ASP A 97 -6.17 -2.34 18.87
N SER A 98 -5.33 -2.73 17.92
CA SER A 98 -5.23 -2.01 16.66
C SER A 98 -5.24 -3.03 15.53
N ARG A 99 -6.29 -3.86 15.49
CA ARG A 99 -6.70 -4.67 14.31
C ARG A 99 -7.08 -3.82 13.09
N VAL A 100 -6.92 -2.51 13.17
CA VAL A 100 -7.27 -1.54 12.14
C VAL A 100 -6.38 -1.70 10.89
N LEU A 101 -5.11 -2.11 11.03
CA LEU A 101 -4.17 -2.19 9.91
C LEU A 101 -4.57 -3.20 8.82
N PRO A 102 -4.80 -4.49 9.16
CA PRO A 102 -5.21 -5.49 8.18
C PRO A 102 -6.60 -5.21 7.62
N VAL A 103 -7.50 -4.65 8.44
CA VAL A 103 -8.89 -4.36 8.06
C VAL A 103 -8.98 -3.18 7.10
N VAL A 104 -8.23 -2.10 7.34
CA VAL A 104 -8.17 -0.98 6.40
C VAL A 104 -7.51 -1.42 5.09
N LEU A 105 -6.49 -2.27 5.14
CA LEU A 105 -5.84 -2.83 3.96
C LEU A 105 -6.82 -3.66 3.11
N THR A 106 -7.55 -4.60 3.72
CA THR A 106 -8.50 -5.44 2.99
C THR A 106 -9.66 -4.63 2.44
N ILE A 107 -10.16 -3.64 3.18
CA ILE A 107 -11.23 -2.75 2.70
C ILE A 107 -10.74 -1.91 1.51
N VAL A 108 -9.57 -1.28 1.60
CA VAL A 108 -9.05 -0.44 0.52
C VAL A 108 -8.76 -1.28 -0.72
N LEU A 109 -8.12 -2.44 -0.58
CA LEU A 109 -7.84 -3.33 -1.71
C LEU A 109 -9.12 -3.92 -2.31
N MET A 110 -10.12 -4.31 -1.51
CA MET A 110 -11.39 -4.84 -2.03
C MET A 110 -12.20 -3.77 -2.74
N THR A 111 -12.32 -2.58 -2.16
CA THR A 111 -13.01 -1.46 -2.80
C THR A 111 -12.31 -1.07 -4.11
N PHE A 112 -10.98 -1.17 -4.16
CA PHE A 112 -10.21 -0.90 -5.36
C PHE A 112 -10.38 -1.96 -6.45
N LEU A 113 -10.24 -3.25 -6.11
CA LEU A 113 -10.42 -4.36 -7.05
C LEU A 113 -11.84 -4.40 -7.64
N THR A 114 -12.85 -4.07 -6.82
CA THR A 114 -14.24 -4.01 -7.28
C THR A 114 -14.46 -2.87 -8.29
N VAL A 115 -13.91 -1.69 -8.05
CA VAL A 115 -13.97 -0.56 -9.01
C VAL A 115 -13.30 -0.93 -10.34
N VAL A 116 -12.15 -1.58 -10.30
CA VAL A 116 -11.42 -2.02 -11.50
C VAL A 116 -12.21 -3.06 -12.28
N TRP A 117 -12.76 -4.06 -11.58
CA TRP A 117 -13.58 -5.09 -12.18
C TRP A 117 -14.83 -4.51 -12.84
N ILE A 118 -15.49 -3.54 -12.19
CA ILE A 118 -16.63 -2.81 -12.77
C ILE A 118 -16.19 -2.02 -14.01
N GLY A 119 -15.08 -1.30 -13.94
CA GLY A 119 -14.54 -0.55 -15.09
C GLY A 119 -14.20 -1.46 -16.27
N ALA A 120 -13.64 -2.64 -16.01
CA ALA A 120 -13.38 -3.65 -17.02
C ALA A 120 -14.66 -4.19 -17.67
N ILE A 121 -15.72 -4.42 -16.88
CA ILE A 121 -17.02 -4.85 -17.40
C ILE A 121 -17.67 -3.78 -18.27
N ILE A 122 -17.62 -2.52 -17.84
CA ILE A 122 -18.17 -1.39 -18.61
C ILE A 122 -17.41 -1.26 -19.93
N SER A 123 -16.07 -1.37 -19.89
CA SER A 123 -15.25 -1.37 -21.11
C SER A 123 -15.57 -2.54 -22.04
N TYR A 124 -15.96 -3.71 -21.53
CA TYR A 124 -16.36 -4.84 -22.37
C TYR A 124 -17.72 -4.62 -23.03
N ARG A 125 -18.58 -3.79 -22.41
CA ARG A 125 -19.92 -3.46 -22.92
C ARG A 125 -19.94 -2.38 -24.00
N GLU A 126 -18.88 -1.59 -24.14
CA GLU A 126 -18.77 -0.57 -25.18
C GLU A 126 -17.82 -1.05 -26.29
N PRO A 127 -18.30 -1.80 -27.30
CA PRO A 127 -17.55 -2.00 -28.52
C PRO A 127 -17.45 -0.64 -29.24
N GLU A 128 -16.22 -0.13 -29.32
CA GLU A 128 -15.72 0.84 -30.30
C GLU A 128 -16.81 1.59 -31.11
N LYS A 129 -17.23 2.77 -30.64
CA LYS A 129 -17.72 3.80 -31.58
C LYS A 129 -16.51 4.57 -32.09
N ASN A 130 -15.90 4.02 -33.14
CA ASN A 130 -14.89 4.67 -33.97
C ASN A 130 -15.49 5.90 -34.67
N PRO A 131 -14.67 6.91 -34.96
CA PRO A 131 -14.23 7.05 -36.35
C PRO A 131 -12.71 7.14 -36.55
#